data_AF-A0A062UAK7-F1
#
_entry.id   AF-A0A062UAK7-F1
#
_cell.length_a   1.000
_cell.length_b   1.000
_cell.length_c   1.000
_cell.angle_alpha   90.00
_cell.angle_beta   90.00
_cell.angle_gamma   90.00
#
_symmetry.space_group_name_H-M   'P 1'
#
loop_
_entity.id
_entity.type
_entity.pdbx_description
1 polymer ?
#
loop_
_entity_poly.entity_id
_entity_poly.type
_entity_poly.pdbx_seq_one_letter_code
_entity_poly.pdbx_strand_id
1 'polypeptide(L)'
;MMPEYDEAPIGYQSPPKRNQFRKGKSGNPRGRPRKADGIEDNLSWLLALPVRVSDTGEQVTMFSALIRVLHRLVVNGDLQAMKLMERVTKKALKYNLIDLPPVPKEEDPLITMSRAVHEALEEEKRDLCPEEDIRTSTDQDWEHKDE
;
A
#
# COMPACT_ATOMS: atom_id res chain seq x y z
N MET A 1 14.59 -61.72 -53.95
CA MET A 1 14.83 -61.61 -52.50
C MET A 1 14.23 -60.29 -52.06
N MET A 2 13.01 -60.31 -51.50
CA MET A 2 12.33 -59.11 -50.98
C MET A 2 12.93 -58.76 -49.62
N PRO A 3 13.32 -57.51 -49.33
CA PRO A 3 13.76 -57.14 -48.00
C PRO A 3 12.55 -57.15 -47.05
N GLU A 4 12.73 -57.79 -45.89
CA GLU A 4 11.74 -57.88 -44.82
C GLU A 4 11.28 -56.49 -44.38
N TYR A 5 9.97 -56.33 -44.28
CA TYR A 5 9.33 -55.11 -43.78
C TYR A 5 9.56 -55.00 -42.27
N ASP A 6 10.42 -54.07 -41.85
CA ASP A 6 10.58 -53.59 -40.46
C ASP A 6 9.34 -52.78 -40.00
N GLU A 7 8.15 -53.35 -40.13
CA GLU A 7 6.90 -52.75 -39.69
C GLU A 7 6.66 -53.06 -38.21
N ALA A 8 7.16 -52.17 -37.34
CA ALA A 8 6.72 -52.16 -35.95
C ALA A 8 5.18 -52.01 -35.92
N PRO A 9 4.46 -52.83 -35.14
CA PRO A 9 3.00 -52.84 -35.15
C PRO A 9 2.45 -51.46 -34.76
N ILE A 10 1.66 -50.87 -35.66
CA ILE A 10 1.01 -49.59 -35.43
C ILE A 10 -0.15 -49.83 -34.44
N GLY A 11 -0.11 -49.15 -33.30
CA GLY A 11 -1.06 -49.33 -32.20
C GLY A 11 -1.04 -48.17 -31.21
N TYR A 12 -1.79 -48.30 -30.11
CA TYR A 12 -1.79 -47.31 -29.04
C TYR A 12 -0.34 -47.09 -28.53
N GLN A 13 0.06 -45.82 -28.36
CA GLN A 13 1.42 -45.41 -27.99
C GLN A 13 2.56 -45.80 -28.97
N SER A 14 2.25 -46.34 -30.15
CA SER A 14 3.23 -46.76 -31.16
C SER A 14 3.05 -45.99 -32.47
N PRO A 15 3.42 -44.68 -32.50
CA PRO A 15 3.31 -43.88 -33.72
C PRO A 15 4.28 -44.39 -34.80
N PRO A 16 3.94 -44.29 -36.11
CA PRO A 16 4.80 -44.76 -37.19
C PRO A 16 6.19 -44.14 -37.17
N LYS A 17 7.25 -44.94 -37.36
CA LYS A 17 8.66 -44.49 -37.34
C LYS A 17 8.92 -43.27 -38.23
N ARG A 18 8.28 -43.21 -39.41
CA ARG A 18 8.39 -42.08 -40.35
C ARG A 18 7.93 -40.73 -39.78
N ASN A 19 7.05 -40.74 -38.78
CA ASN A 19 6.47 -39.55 -38.15
C ASN A 19 7.05 -39.27 -36.76
N GLN A 20 7.95 -40.11 -36.24
CA GLN A 20 8.59 -39.89 -34.94
C GLN A 20 9.64 -38.79 -35.05
N PHE A 21 9.68 -37.89 -34.06
CA PHE A 21 10.76 -36.93 -33.94
C PHE A 21 12.09 -37.66 -33.64
N ARG A 22 13.18 -37.18 -34.23
CA ARG A 22 14.51 -37.75 -33.94
C ARG A 22 14.90 -37.43 -32.50
N LYS A 23 15.44 -38.42 -31.78
CA LYS A 23 15.96 -38.24 -30.41
C LYS A 23 16.93 -37.04 -30.38
N GLY A 24 16.68 -36.10 -29.46
CA GLY A 24 17.48 -34.88 -29.30
C GLY A 24 17.13 -33.73 -30.26
N LYS A 25 16.16 -33.91 -31.16
CA LYS A 25 15.65 -32.83 -32.04
C LYS A 25 14.19 -32.56 -31.73
N SER A 26 13.91 -31.38 -31.18
CA SER A 26 12.54 -30.87 -31.05
C SER A 26 11.91 -30.74 -32.43
N GLY A 27 10.64 -31.14 -32.56
CA GLY A 27 9.84 -30.89 -33.76
C GLY A 27 9.59 -29.40 -34.02
N ASN A 28 9.80 -28.56 -33.00
CA ASN A 28 9.80 -27.11 -33.12
C ASN A 28 11.18 -26.54 -32.73
N PRO A 29 12.13 -26.41 -33.67
CA PRO A 29 13.49 -25.94 -33.39
C PRO A 29 13.55 -24.48 -32.97
N ARG A 30 12.55 -23.66 -33.33
CA ARG A 30 12.43 -22.27 -32.86
C ARG A 30 11.88 -22.17 -31.44
N GLY A 31 11.39 -23.28 -30.90
CA GLY A 31 10.72 -23.31 -29.61
C GLY A 31 9.43 -22.49 -29.61
N ARG A 32 8.87 -22.31 -28.42
CA ARG A 32 7.78 -21.36 -28.21
C ARG A 32 8.34 -19.95 -28.41
N PRO A 33 7.69 -19.07 -29.22
CA PRO A 33 8.14 -17.69 -29.34
C PRO A 33 8.18 -17.01 -27.96
N ARG A 34 9.15 -16.12 -27.76
CA ARG A 34 9.21 -15.28 -26.56
C ARG A 34 7.92 -14.47 -26.45
N LYS A 35 7.42 -14.27 -25.23
CA LYS A 35 6.29 -13.37 -25.00
C LYS A 35 6.66 -11.99 -25.56
N ALA A 36 5.74 -11.38 -26.31
CA ALA A 36 5.87 -9.98 -26.68
C ALA A 36 5.89 -9.13 -25.41
N ASP A 37 6.62 -8.00 -25.46
CA ASP A 37 6.67 -7.06 -24.34
C ASP A 37 5.24 -6.64 -23.99
N GLY A 38 4.90 -6.76 -22.70
CA GLY A 38 3.59 -6.38 -22.20
C GLY A 38 3.40 -4.86 -22.23
N ILE A 39 2.15 -4.42 -22.09
CA ILE A 39 1.85 -3.00 -21.83
C ILE A 39 2.58 -2.52 -20.56
N GLU A 40 2.72 -3.41 -19.57
CA GLU A 40 3.42 -3.18 -18.31
C GLU A 40 4.91 -2.89 -18.52
N ASP A 41 5.59 -3.70 -19.34
CA ASP A 41 7.02 -3.55 -19.66
C ASP A 41 7.27 -2.22 -20.38
N ASN A 42 6.44 -1.91 -21.37
CA ASN A 42 6.54 -0.66 -22.11
C ASN A 42 6.27 0.58 -21.24
N LEU A 43 5.28 0.50 -20.34
CA LEU A 43 4.96 1.59 -19.43
C LEU A 43 6.09 1.84 -18.43
N SER A 44 6.65 0.78 -17.84
CA SER A 44 7.75 0.89 -16.89
C SER A 44 9.00 1.51 -17.54
N TRP A 45 9.31 1.10 -18.77
CA TRP A 45 10.40 1.67 -19.56
C TRP A 45 10.16 3.15 -19.86
N LEU A 46 8.97 3.50 -20.35
CA LEU A 46 8.61 4.88 -20.66
C LEU A 46 8.73 5.80 -19.44
N LEU A 47 8.26 5.34 -18.28
CA LEU A 47 8.31 6.08 -17.02
C LEU A 47 9.76 6.28 -16.51
N ALA A 48 10.68 5.40 -16.88
CA ALA A 48 12.10 5.48 -16.53
C ALA A 48 12.90 6.42 -17.46
N LEU A 49 12.35 6.84 -18.60
CA LEU A 49 13.06 7.71 -19.53
C LEU A 49 13.34 9.10 -18.92
N PRO A 50 14.53 9.68 -19.17
CA PRO A 50 14.85 11.02 -18.71
C PRO A 50 14.08 12.08 -19.50
N VAL A 51 13.59 13.09 -18.79
CA VAL A 51 12.92 14.27 -19.33
C VAL A 51 13.58 15.51 -18.73
N ARG A 52 13.77 16.54 -19.56
CA ARG A 52 14.33 17.82 -19.13
C ARG A 52 13.24 18.69 -18.55
N VAL A 53 13.39 19.11 -17.29
CA VAL A 53 12.43 20.00 -16.62
C VAL A 53 12.77 21.45 -16.97
N SER A 54 11.78 22.21 -17.44
CA SER A 54 11.94 23.60 -17.86
C SER A 54 12.40 24.52 -16.72
N ASP A 55 11.92 24.28 -15.50
CA ASP A 55 12.08 25.20 -14.37
C ASP A 55 13.48 25.15 -13.75
N THR A 56 14.14 23.98 -13.74
CA THR A 56 15.47 23.79 -13.13
C THR A 56 16.55 23.42 -14.13
N GLY A 57 16.19 23.05 -15.36
CA GLY A 57 17.11 22.54 -16.36
C GLY A 57 17.64 21.12 -16.08
N GLU A 58 17.25 20.53 -14.96
CA GLU A 58 17.64 19.18 -14.54
C GLU A 58 17.01 18.11 -15.43
N GLN A 59 17.73 17.00 -15.60
CA GLN A 59 17.16 15.78 -16.16
C GLN A 59 16.66 14.89 -15.03
N VAL A 60 15.37 14.59 -15.05
CA VAL A 60 14.73 13.67 -14.11
C VAL A 60 13.94 12.64 -14.89
N THR A 61 13.60 11.50 -14.29
CA THR A 61 12.75 10.51 -14.96
C THR A 61 11.35 11.09 -15.21
N MET A 62 10.68 10.59 -16.24
CA MET A 62 9.31 11.00 -16.58
C MET A 62 8.36 10.80 -15.39
N PHE A 63 8.54 9.71 -14.64
CA PHE A 63 7.78 9.46 -13.42
C PHE A 63 7.99 10.53 -12.34
N SER A 64 9.25 10.89 -12.06
CA SER A 64 9.55 11.94 -11.09
C SER A 64 9.02 13.31 -11.53
N ALA A 65 9.08 13.62 -12.82
CA ALA A 65 8.48 14.84 -13.37
C ALA A 65 6.95 14.86 -13.16
N LEU A 66 6.27 13.74 -13.41
CA LEU A 66 4.83 13.61 -13.22
C LEU A 66 4.43 13.83 -11.75
N ILE A 67 5.16 13.23 -10.80
CA ILE A 67 4.92 13.43 -9.37
C ILE A 67 5.11 14.89 -8.98
N ARG A 68 6.15 15.57 -9.49
CA ARG A 68 6.39 17.00 -9.22
C ARG A 68 5.23 17.88 -9.71
N VAL A 69 4.70 17.59 -10.91
CA VAL A 69 3.53 18.31 -11.45
C VAL A 69 2.30 18.05 -10.59
N LEU A 70 2.04 16.79 -10.23
CA LEU A 70 0.91 16.42 -9.37
C LEU A 70 1.00 17.13 -8.01
N HIS A 71 2.18 17.13 -7.40
CA HIS A 71 2.44 17.84 -6.14
C HIS A 71 2.14 19.34 -6.27
N ARG A 72 2.59 20.00 -7.34
CA ARG A 72 2.31 21.43 -7.58
C ARG A 72 0.80 21.70 -7.66
N LEU A 73 0.05 20.86 -8.37
CA LEU A 73 -1.41 21.00 -8.47
C LEU A 73 -2.12 20.79 -7.13
N VAL A 74 -1.66 19.83 -6.33
CA VAL A 74 -2.17 19.58 -4.98
C VAL A 74 -1.93 20.79 -4.08
N VAL A 75 -0.71 21.34 -4.07
CA VAL A 75 -0.37 22.54 -3.28
C VAL A 75 -1.22 23.75 -3.72
N ASN A 76 -1.55 23.84 -5.00
CA ASN A 76 -2.41 24.89 -5.54
C ASN A 76 -3.91 24.72 -5.24
N GLY A 77 -4.34 23.63 -4.59
CA GLY A 77 -5.73 23.44 -4.17
C GLY A 77 -6.62 22.67 -5.16
N ASP A 78 -6.06 22.02 -6.18
CA ASP A 78 -6.86 21.23 -7.13
C ASP A 78 -7.43 19.97 -6.46
N LEU A 79 -8.76 19.93 -6.29
CA LEU A 79 -9.46 18.84 -5.63
C LEU A 79 -9.30 17.48 -6.35
N GLN A 80 -9.19 17.47 -7.68
CA GLN A 80 -8.98 16.24 -8.43
C GLN A 80 -7.56 15.73 -8.26
N ALA A 81 -6.58 16.64 -8.27
CA ALA A 81 -5.18 16.31 -8.00
C ALA A 81 -5.02 15.75 -6.56
N MET A 82 -5.70 16.34 -5.58
CA MET A 82 -5.72 15.85 -4.19
C MET A 82 -6.24 14.42 -4.10
N LYS A 83 -7.40 14.12 -4.72
CA LYS A 83 -7.96 12.76 -4.75
C LYS A 83 -7.03 11.76 -5.43
N LEU A 84 -6.36 12.17 -6.50
CA LEU A 84 -5.39 11.32 -7.19
C LEU A 84 -4.16 11.05 -6.31
N MET A 85 -3.60 12.09 -5.69
CA MET A 85 -2.47 11.99 -4.78
C MET A 85 -2.79 11.09 -3.58
N GLU A 86 -3.97 11.23 -2.98
CA GLU A 86 -4.47 10.37 -1.90
C GLU A 86 -4.52 8.89 -2.33
N ARG A 87 -4.99 8.61 -3.55
CA ARG A 87 -5.04 7.24 -4.07
C ARG A 87 -3.63 6.66 -4.28
N VAL A 88 -2.71 7.46 -4.79
CA VAL A 88 -1.31 7.06 -5.01
C VAL A 88 -0.62 6.78 -3.68
N THR A 89 -0.75 7.68 -2.70
CA THR A 89 -0.14 7.54 -1.37
C THR A 89 -0.70 6.35 -0.61
N LYS A 90 -2.03 6.14 -0.61
CA LYS A 90 -2.66 4.95 -0.01
C LYS A 90 -2.13 3.65 -0.59
N LYS A 91 -1.93 3.58 -1.90
CA LYS A 91 -1.31 2.41 -2.54
C LYS A 91 0.14 2.25 -2.11
N ALA A 92 0.91 3.33 -2.11
CA ALA A 92 2.33 3.29 -1.72
C ALA A 92 2.52 2.80 -0.28
N LEU A 93 1.68 3.26 0.66
CA LEU A 93 1.64 2.80 2.04
C LEU A 93 1.23 1.32 2.14
N LYS A 94 0.20 0.89 1.41
CA LYS A 94 -0.25 -0.51 1.40
C LYS A 94 0.86 -1.49 1.00
N TYR A 95 1.76 -1.06 0.12
CA TYR A 95 2.89 -1.87 -0.36
C TYR A 95 4.21 -1.55 0.35
N ASN A 96 4.20 -0.75 1.43
CA ASN A 96 5.40 -0.30 2.17
C ASN A 96 6.50 0.27 1.25
N LEU A 97 6.10 1.01 0.20
CA LEU A 97 7.03 1.59 -0.79
C LEU A 97 7.64 2.92 -0.32
N ILE A 98 7.08 3.53 0.72
CA ILE A 98 7.50 4.83 1.23
C ILE A 98 7.46 4.76 2.76
N ASP A 99 8.56 5.17 3.40
CA ASP A 99 8.60 5.45 4.83
C ASP A 99 8.38 6.95 5.01
N LEU A 100 7.17 7.33 5.43
CA LEU A 100 6.89 8.75 5.69
C LEU A 100 7.69 9.15 6.93
N PRO A 101 8.49 10.23 6.87
CA PRO A 101 9.06 10.77 8.09
C PRO A 101 7.91 11.09 9.07
N PRO A 102 8.13 10.91 10.39
CA PRO A 102 7.12 11.26 11.37
C PRO A 102 6.74 12.71 11.13
N VAL A 103 5.47 12.94 10.80
CA VAL A 103 4.95 14.30 10.68
C VAL A 103 5.24 14.97 12.03
N PRO A 104 5.98 16.09 12.05
CA PRO A 104 6.13 16.83 13.29
C PRO A 104 4.73 17.16 13.76
N LYS A 105 4.36 16.64 14.93
CA LYS A 105 3.08 16.93 15.56
C LYS A 105 3.14 18.40 15.97
N GLU A 106 2.82 19.30 15.05
CA GLU A 106 2.34 20.61 15.46
C GLU A 106 1.01 20.33 16.16
N GLU A 107 0.98 20.44 17.49
CA GLU A 107 -0.28 20.35 18.21
C GLU A 107 -1.17 21.44 17.66
N ASP A 108 -2.33 21.07 17.09
CA ASP A 108 -3.31 22.06 16.64
C ASP A 108 -3.55 23.02 17.81
N PRO A 109 -3.47 24.35 17.60
CA PRO A 109 -3.62 25.32 18.69
C PRO A 109 -4.96 25.15 19.42
N LEU A 110 -5.98 24.64 18.70
CA LEU A 110 -7.29 24.30 19.26
C LEU A 110 -7.25 23.09 20.21
N ILE A 111 -6.42 22.08 19.92
CA ILE A 111 -6.21 20.91 20.78
C ILE A 111 -5.47 21.32 22.05
N THR A 112 -4.43 22.15 21.92
CA THR A 112 -3.68 22.68 23.07
C THR A 112 -4.56 23.55 23.96
N MET A 113 -5.38 24.43 23.38
CA MET A 113 -6.34 25.24 24.17
C MET A 113 -7.41 24.37 24.85
N SER A 114 -7.97 23.37 24.16
CA SER A 114 -8.95 22.46 24.76
C SER A 114 -8.37 21.70 25.95
N ARG A 115 -7.10 21.29 25.86
CA ARG A 115 -6.40 20.59 26.95
C ARG A 115 -6.15 21.51 28.14
N ALA A 116 -5.68 22.73 27.88
CA ALA A 116 -5.45 23.73 28.92
C ALA A 116 -6.75 24.13 29.64
N VAL A 117 -7.86 24.27 28.91
CA VAL A 117 -9.17 24.53 29.51
C VAL A 117 -9.63 23.35 30.38
N HIS A 118 -9.44 22.11 29.92
CA HIS A 118 -9.83 20.94 30.69
C HIS A 118 -9.00 20.78 31.97
N GLU A 119 -7.70 21.08 31.91
CA GLU A 119 -6.79 21.06 33.06
C GLU A 119 -7.17 22.14 34.09
N ALA A 120 -7.45 23.37 33.65
CA ALA A 120 -7.89 24.46 34.51
C ALA A 120 -9.24 24.15 35.21
N LEU A 121 -10.18 23.53 34.50
CA LEU A 121 -11.46 23.11 35.09
C LEU A 121 -11.31 21.98 36.10
N GLU A 122 -10.34 21.08 35.92
CA GLU A 122 -10.06 20.01 36.87
C GLU A 122 -9.31 20.50 38.12
N GLU A 123 -8.47 21.53 38.00
CA GLU A 123 -7.90 22.25 39.15
C GLU A 123 -9.00 22.97 39.95
N GLU A 124 -9.88 23.70 39.26
CA GLU A 124 -11.00 24.40 39.91
C GLU A 124 -11.95 23.42 40.62
N LYS A 125 -12.24 22.26 40.03
CA LYS A 125 -13.03 21.20 40.69
C LYS A 125 -12.33 20.61 41.93
N ARG A 126 -11.00 20.50 41.91
CA ARG A 126 -10.20 20.05 43.06
C ARG A 126 -10.28 21.04 44.21
N ASP A 127 -10.33 22.33 43.91
CA ASP A 127 -10.39 23.39 44.90
C ASP A 127 -11.80 23.57 45.48
N LEU A 128 -12.85 23.28 44.70
CA LEU A 128 -14.25 23.35 45.16
C LEU A 128 -14.72 22.15 45.98
N CYS A 129 -14.09 20.98 45.83
CA CYS A 129 -14.38 19.80 46.65
C CYS A 129 -13.07 19.23 47.22
N PRO A 130 -12.56 19.77 48.34
CA PRO A 130 -11.63 19.00 49.16
C PRO A 130 -12.35 17.68 49.47
N GLU A 131 -11.71 16.53 49.23
CA GLU A 131 -12.22 15.28 49.74
C GLU A 131 -12.24 15.39 51.26
N GLU A 132 -13.37 15.85 51.80
CA GLU A 132 -13.66 15.74 53.21
C GLU A 132 -13.75 14.25 53.46
N ASP A 133 -12.68 13.72 54.06
CA ASP A 133 -12.66 12.43 54.72
C ASP A 133 -13.93 12.35 55.57
N ILE A 134 -14.98 11.71 55.02
CA ILE A 134 -16.14 11.29 55.80
C ILE A 134 -15.60 10.22 56.73
N ARG A 135 -15.02 10.67 57.85
CA ARG A 135 -14.74 9.86 59.01
C ARG A 135 -16.06 9.19 59.34
N THR A 136 -16.15 7.90 59.02
CA THR A 136 -17.21 7.02 59.48
C THR A 136 -17.10 6.92 61.00
N SER A 137 -17.61 7.94 61.68
CA SER A 137 -17.72 8.05 63.13
C SER A 137 -19.10 8.64 63.34
N THR A 138 -20.07 7.77 63.63
CA THR A 138 -20.86 7.68 64.86
C THR A 138 -22.04 6.77 64.46
N ASP A 139 -21.99 5.48 64.79
CA ASP A 139 -22.78 4.92 65.89
C ASP A 139 -23.78 5.91 66.47
N GLN A 140 -25.07 5.77 66.18
CA GLN A 140 -26.13 5.77 67.21
C GLN A 140 -27.54 5.74 66.59
N ASP A 141 -28.30 4.76 67.09
CA ASP A 141 -29.72 4.84 67.44
C ASP A 141 -30.77 4.83 66.33
N TRP A 142 -31.20 3.61 65.97
CA TRP A 142 -32.58 3.33 65.58
C TRP A 142 -33.07 2.01 66.21
N GLU A 143 -33.11 1.95 67.55
CA GLU A 143 -34.12 1.13 68.23
C GLU A 143 -35.44 1.89 68.13
N HIS A 144 -36.36 1.45 67.26
CA HIS A 144 -37.79 1.64 67.47
C HIS A 144 -38.49 0.29 67.30
N LYS A 145 -38.92 -0.23 68.46
CA LYS A 145 -40.06 -1.13 68.62
C LYS A 145 -41.24 -0.60 67.82
N ASP A 146 -41.95 -1.49 67.14
CA ASP A 146 -43.40 -1.60 67.19
C ASP A 146 -43.83 -2.91 66.48
N GLU A 147 -44.02 -3.97 67.28
CA GLU A 147 -45.15 -4.92 67.33
C GLU A 147 -44.82 -6.16 68.18
#